data_AF-A0A447JJH2-F1
#
_entry.id   AF-A0A447JJH2-F1
#
_cell.length_a   1.000
_cell.length_b   1.000
_cell.length_c   1.000
_cell.angle_alpha   90.00
_cell.angle_beta   90.00
_cell.angle_gamma   90.00
#
_symmetry.space_group_name_H-M   'P 1'
#
loop_
_entity.id
_entity.type
_entity.pdbx_description
1 polymer ?
#
loop_
_entity_poly.entity_id
_entity_poly.type
_entity_poly.pdbx_seq_one_letter_code
_entity_poly.pdbx_strand_id
1 'polypeptide(L)'
;MGEGSPFNAASRIVVDKERYEVIAGVNIPMLVETFMARDDDPSFDELVALAVETGREGVKALKAETGRKSRASASRRRAKSGRTGKTDGPNDYMVIGLARIDDRLIHGQVATRWTKETNVSRIIVVSDEVAADTVRKTLLTQVAPPGVTAHVVDVAKMIRVYNNPKIRR
;
A
#
# COMPACT_ATOMS: atom_id res chain seq x y z
N MET A 1 24.67 -7.91 8.26
CA MET A 1 25.18 -7.80 6.88
C MET A 1 24.04 -7.27 6.03
N GLY A 2 24.19 -6.09 5.42
CA GLY A 2 23.06 -5.24 5.02
C GLY A 2 22.13 -5.87 3.99
N GLU A 3 20.85 -5.99 4.34
CA GLU A 3 19.77 -6.20 3.37
C GLU A 3 19.72 -4.97 2.46
N GLY A 4 20.33 -5.09 1.28
CA GLY A 4 20.10 -4.13 0.20
C GLY A 4 18.62 -4.12 -0.19
N SER A 5 18.19 -3.05 -0.86
CA SER A 5 16.88 -2.98 -1.53
C SER A 5 16.53 -4.31 -2.21
N PRO A 6 15.25 -4.74 -2.25
CA PRO A 6 14.83 -5.94 -2.99
C PRO A 6 15.41 -6.02 -4.40
N PHE A 7 15.61 -4.86 -5.06
CA PHE A 7 16.33 -4.77 -6.33
C PHE A 7 17.79 -5.23 -6.20
N ASN A 8 18.56 -4.69 -5.27
CA ASN A 8 19.96 -5.07 -5.04
C ASN A 8 20.12 -6.54 -4.61
N ALA A 9 19.13 -7.09 -3.92
CA ALA A 9 19.11 -8.51 -3.59
C ALA A 9 18.83 -9.39 -4.82
N ALA A 10 17.85 -8.99 -5.65
CA ALA A 10 17.50 -9.69 -6.89
C ALA A 10 18.61 -9.59 -7.95
N SER A 11 19.27 -8.43 -8.10
CA SER A 11 20.34 -8.23 -9.09
C SER A 11 21.47 -9.23 -8.92
N ARG A 12 21.83 -9.60 -7.69
CA ARG A 12 22.88 -10.60 -7.40
C ARG A 12 22.52 -12.02 -7.88
N ILE A 13 21.23 -12.33 -8.00
CA ILE A 13 20.73 -13.65 -8.40
C ILE A 13 20.65 -13.76 -9.94
N VAL A 14 20.54 -12.61 -10.62
CA VAL A 14 20.29 -12.55 -12.06
C VAL A 14 21.58 -12.45 -12.88
N VAL A 15 22.71 -12.01 -12.29
CA VAL A 15 24.00 -11.83 -13.00
C VAL A 15 24.40 -13.04 -13.86
N ASP A 16 24.19 -14.26 -13.37
CA ASP A 16 24.64 -15.50 -14.05
C ASP A 16 23.49 -16.27 -14.73
N LYS A 17 22.36 -15.61 -15.04
CA LYS A 17 21.18 -16.26 -15.61
C LYS A 17 20.70 -15.58 -16.89
N GLU A 18 20.91 -16.24 -18.03
CA GLU A 18 20.64 -15.71 -19.36
C GLU A 18 19.17 -15.36 -19.66
N ARG A 19 18.19 -15.93 -18.92
CA ARG A 19 16.74 -15.68 -19.14
C ARG A 19 16.07 -15.03 -17.94
N TYR A 20 16.80 -14.18 -17.23
CA TYR A 20 16.32 -13.50 -16.05
C TYR A 20 16.62 -12.01 -16.19
N GLU A 21 15.67 -11.17 -15.81
CA GLU A 21 15.84 -9.71 -15.75
C GLU A 21 15.11 -9.19 -14.50
N VAL A 22 15.66 -8.14 -13.89
CA VAL A 22 15.08 -7.48 -12.71
C VAL A 22 14.63 -6.07 -13.11
N ILE A 23 13.31 -5.89 -13.21
CA ILE A 23 12.71 -4.57 -13.46
C ILE A 23 12.10 -4.04 -12.16
N ALA A 24 12.51 -2.85 -11.74
CA ALA A 24 11.92 -2.13 -10.62
C ALA A 24 10.91 -1.07 -11.09
N GLY A 25 9.99 -0.66 -10.20
CA GLY A 25 9.03 0.39 -10.52
C GLY A 25 7.83 -0.09 -11.35
N VAL A 26 7.47 -1.37 -11.21
CA VAL A 26 6.34 -2.01 -11.89
C VAL A 26 5.04 -1.22 -11.74
N ASN A 27 4.27 -1.13 -12.82
CA ASN A 27 2.94 -0.51 -12.86
C ASN A 27 1.95 -1.38 -13.66
N ILE A 28 0.67 -1.01 -13.62
CA ILE A 28 -0.41 -1.81 -14.21
C ILE A 28 -0.25 -1.96 -15.74
N PRO A 29 0.02 -0.91 -16.54
CA PRO A 29 0.26 -1.06 -17.97
C PRO A 29 1.37 -2.06 -18.30
N MET A 30 2.50 -1.98 -17.61
CA MET A 30 3.60 -2.94 -17.74
C MET A 30 3.12 -4.38 -17.52
N LEU A 31 2.39 -4.65 -16.44
CA LEU A 31 1.92 -6.01 -16.13
C LEU A 31 0.92 -6.55 -17.16
N VAL A 32 -0.02 -5.70 -17.60
CA VAL A 32 -1.06 -6.11 -18.55
C VAL A 32 -0.46 -6.39 -19.92
N GLU A 33 0.36 -5.48 -20.44
CA GLU A 33 0.95 -5.61 -21.78
C GLU A 33 1.95 -6.77 -21.84
N THR A 34 2.83 -6.91 -20.84
CA THR A 34 3.77 -8.04 -20.79
C THR A 34 3.04 -9.39 -20.66
N PHE A 35 1.92 -9.44 -19.93
CA PHE A 35 1.14 -10.67 -19.81
C PHE A 35 0.39 -11.03 -21.10
N MET A 36 -0.16 -10.03 -21.80
CA MET A 36 -0.84 -10.23 -23.08
C MET A 36 0.14 -10.64 -24.18
N ALA A 37 1.28 -9.95 -24.30
CA ALA A 37 2.27 -10.25 -25.33
C ALA A 37 2.94 -11.62 -25.14
N ARG A 38 2.97 -12.15 -23.92
CA ARG A 38 3.55 -13.48 -23.65
C ARG A 38 2.91 -14.59 -24.49
N ASP A 39 1.62 -14.48 -24.78
CA ASP A 39 0.88 -15.54 -25.48
C ASP A 39 1.16 -15.52 -27.02
N ASP A 40 1.87 -14.50 -27.52
CA ASP A 40 2.26 -14.33 -28.93
C ASP A 40 3.70 -14.84 -29.25
N ASP A 41 4.27 -15.68 -28.38
CA ASP A 41 5.63 -16.25 -28.47
C ASP A 41 6.78 -15.25 -28.75
N PRO A 42 6.86 -14.09 -28.07
CA PRO A 42 7.97 -13.16 -28.21
C PRO A 42 9.26 -13.74 -27.60
N SER A 43 10.40 -13.27 -28.10
CA SER A 43 11.68 -13.54 -27.46
C SER A 43 11.76 -12.88 -26.07
N PHE A 44 12.68 -13.39 -25.23
CA PHE A 44 12.88 -12.86 -23.89
C PHE A 44 13.25 -11.36 -23.91
N ASP A 45 14.13 -10.96 -24.81
CA ASP A 45 14.57 -9.56 -24.94
C ASP A 45 13.43 -8.65 -25.43
N GLU A 46 12.55 -9.14 -26.29
CA GLU A 46 11.35 -8.42 -26.75
C GLU A 46 10.37 -8.19 -25.60
N LEU A 47 10.14 -9.19 -24.74
CA LEU A 47 9.30 -9.05 -23.55
C LEU A 47 9.88 -8.03 -22.55
N VAL A 48 11.20 -8.04 -22.35
CA VAL A 48 11.88 -7.08 -21.47
C VAL A 48 11.75 -5.66 -22.02
N ALA A 49 12.00 -5.47 -23.32
CA ALA A 49 11.87 -4.18 -23.98
C ALA A 49 10.43 -3.63 -23.86
N LEU A 50 9.43 -4.46 -24.14
CA LEU A 50 8.02 -4.10 -24.01
C LEU A 50 7.66 -3.70 -22.57
N ALA A 51 8.10 -4.47 -21.58
CA ALA A 51 7.85 -4.18 -20.17
C ALA A 51 8.42 -2.80 -19.76
N VAL A 52 9.65 -2.51 -20.17
CA VAL A 52 10.31 -1.22 -19.84
C VAL A 52 9.62 -0.05 -20.56
N GLU A 53 9.27 -0.21 -21.82
CA GLU A 53 8.62 0.83 -22.64
C GLU A 53 7.23 1.18 -22.09
N THR A 54 6.35 0.19 -22.00
CA THR A 54 4.98 0.35 -21.46
C THR A 54 4.99 0.86 -20.02
N GLY A 55 5.97 0.41 -19.23
CA GLY A 55 6.22 0.91 -17.88
C GLY A 55 6.53 2.40 -17.85
N ARG A 56 7.38 2.90 -18.76
CA ARG A 56 7.72 4.33 -18.85
C ARG A 56 6.55 5.16 -19.34
N GLU A 57 5.84 4.70 -20.37
CA GLU A 57 4.69 5.41 -20.94
C GLU A 57 3.50 5.49 -19.98
N GLY A 58 3.34 4.47 -19.13
CA GLY A 58 2.32 4.44 -18.08
C GLY A 58 2.51 5.50 -16.98
N VAL A 59 3.71 6.10 -16.88
CA VAL A 59 4.01 7.15 -15.90
C VAL A 59 3.72 8.52 -16.53
N LYS A 60 2.47 8.97 -16.38
CA LYS A 60 2.03 10.31 -16.82
C LYS A 60 1.73 11.19 -15.62
N ALA A 61 2.23 12.42 -15.65
CA ALA A 61 2.00 13.40 -14.61
C ALA A 61 1.40 14.67 -15.21
N LEU A 62 0.08 14.83 -15.04
CA LEU A 62 -0.73 15.93 -15.58
C LEU A 62 -0.23 17.34 -15.20
N LYS A 63 0.61 17.46 -14.17
CA LYS A 63 1.15 18.73 -13.67
C LYS A 63 2.67 18.82 -13.65
N ALA A 64 3.39 17.76 -14.07
CA ALA A 64 4.85 17.71 -13.93
C ALA A 64 5.62 18.09 -15.20
N GLU A 65 4.94 18.38 -16.33
CA GLU A 65 5.61 18.79 -17.57
C GLU A 65 6.14 20.25 -17.54
N THR A 66 5.78 21.05 -16.54
CA THR A 66 6.41 22.35 -16.32
C THR A 66 7.50 22.26 -15.26
N GLY A 67 8.74 21.98 -15.69
CA GLY A 67 9.94 22.44 -14.99
C GLY A 67 10.93 21.36 -14.55
N ARG A 68 11.91 21.07 -15.42
CA ARG A 68 13.23 20.65 -14.99
C ARG A 68 13.90 21.79 -14.19
N LYS A 69 13.95 21.67 -12.85
CA LYS A 69 15.09 21.93 -11.94
C LYS A 69 14.66 22.37 -10.52
N SER A 70 15.41 21.81 -9.56
CA SER A 70 15.71 22.30 -8.19
C SER A 70 14.87 21.79 -6.99
N ARG A 71 15.58 20.99 -6.19
CA ARG A 71 15.70 20.89 -4.72
C ARG A 71 14.69 21.65 -3.83
N ALA A 72 14.17 20.90 -2.84
CA ALA A 72 13.69 21.28 -1.50
C ALA A 72 12.71 22.47 -1.35
N SER A 73 11.57 22.21 -0.70
CA SER A 73 10.95 23.04 0.37
C SER A 73 9.44 22.77 0.50
N ALA A 74 8.96 22.91 1.72
CA ALA A 74 7.60 22.70 2.18
C ALA A 74 6.60 23.82 1.81
N SER A 75 5.32 23.47 1.98
CA SER A 75 4.14 24.34 2.23
C SER A 75 3.54 25.14 1.07
N ARG A 76 2.25 24.90 0.74
CA ARG A 76 1.09 25.64 1.31
C ARG A 76 -0.25 25.35 0.59
N ARG A 77 -1.25 24.98 1.40
CA ARG A 77 -2.74 25.11 1.33
C ARG A 77 -3.43 25.56 0.02
N ARG A 78 -4.57 24.89 -0.30
CA ARG A 78 -5.92 25.52 -0.32
C ARG A 78 -7.09 24.51 -0.37
N ALA A 79 -8.17 24.88 0.33
CA ALA A 79 -9.53 24.30 0.35
C ALA A 79 -10.34 24.72 -0.91
N LYS A 80 -11.55 24.27 -1.28
CA LYS A 80 -12.77 23.68 -0.68
C LYS A 80 -13.47 22.84 -1.81
N SER A 81 -14.39 21.91 -1.57
CA SER A 81 -15.87 22.09 -1.42
C SER A 81 -16.49 20.68 -1.50
N GLY A 82 -17.29 20.20 -0.53
CA GLY A 82 -18.77 20.30 -0.47
C GLY A 82 -19.44 19.37 -1.51
N ARG A 83 -20.31 18.38 -1.20
CA ARG A 83 -21.43 18.40 -0.25
C ARG A 83 -22.05 16.99 -0.02
N THR A 84 -22.50 16.78 1.22
CA THR A 84 -23.78 16.18 1.71
C THR A 84 -24.25 14.77 1.32
N GLY A 85 -24.42 13.96 2.37
CA GLY A 85 -25.51 12.98 2.52
C GLY A 85 -25.67 12.60 3.99
N LYS A 86 -26.66 13.17 4.69
CA LYS A 86 -27.13 12.73 6.01
C LYS A 86 -28.20 11.66 5.78
N THR A 87 -28.18 10.58 6.57
CA THR A 87 -29.39 9.99 7.18
C THR A 87 -28.98 9.24 8.44
N ASP A 88 -29.54 9.62 9.58
CA ASP A 88 -29.46 8.88 10.85
C ASP A 88 -30.48 7.72 10.83
N GLY A 89 -30.05 6.51 11.24
CA GLY A 89 -30.87 5.30 11.45
C GLY A 89 -30.11 4.29 12.35
N PRO A 90 -30.79 3.42 13.11
CA PRO A 90 -30.27 2.83 14.34
C PRO A 90 -29.28 1.70 14.06
N ASN A 91 -27.99 1.98 14.16
CA ASN A 91 -26.94 0.96 14.23
C ASN A 91 -25.79 1.51 15.05
N ASP A 92 -25.76 1.10 16.32
CA ASP A 92 -24.88 1.58 17.39
C ASP A 92 -23.45 0.99 17.28
N TYR A 93 -22.90 0.98 16.06
CA TYR A 93 -21.71 0.23 15.69
C TYR A 93 -20.57 1.12 15.19
N MET A 94 -19.35 0.59 15.26
CA MET A 94 -18.17 1.24 14.69
C MET A 94 -18.27 1.34 13.16
N VAL A 95 -17.93 2.51 12.60
CA VAL A 95 -17.87 2.70 11.13
C VAL A 95 -16.56 2.12 10.59
N ILE A 96 -16.66 1.20 9.63
CA ILE A 96 -15.48 0.61 8.96
C ILE A 96 -15.15 1.45 7.73
N GLY A 97 -14.07 2.23 7.79
CA GLY A 97 -13.60 3.04 6.65
C GLY A 97 -12.96 2.21 5.53
N LEU A 98 -12.27 1.12 5.89
CA LEU A 98 -11.65 0.18 4.95
C LEU A 98 -11.49 -1.19 5.62
N ALA A 99 -11.81 -2.25 4.88
CA ALA A 99 -11.38 -3.61 5.18
C ALA A 99 -10.32 -4.03 4.16
N ARG A 100 -9.18 -4.54 4.63
CA ARG A 100 -8.06 -4.95 3.77
C ARG A 100 -7.45 -6.24 4.29
N ILE A 101 -7.13 -7.14 3.36
CA ILE A 101 -6.42 -8.39 3.62
C ILE A 101 -4.97 -8.20 3.15
N ASP A 102 -4.02 -8.32 4.07
CA ASP A 102 -2.58 -8.28 3.80
C ASP A 102 -1.86 -9.07 4.91
N ASP A 103 -1.05 -10.05 4.53
CA ASP A 103 -0.30 -10.95 5.42
C ASP A 103 0.85 -10.25 6.17
N ARG A 104 1.37 -9.16 5.62
CA ARG A 104 2.40 -8.31 6.23
C ARG A 104 1.80 -7.23 7.14
N LEU A 105 0.48 -7.08 7.17
CA LEU A 105 -0.27 -6.24 8.10
C LEU A 105 0.13 -4.76 7.99
N ILE A 106 0.81 -4.20 9.01
CA ILE A 106 1.25 -2.81 9.03
C ILE A 106 2.70 -2.76 8.55
N HIS A 107 2.91 -2.37 7.30
CA HIS A 107 4.25 -2.29 6.71
C HIS A 107 4.42 -1.11 5.76
N GLY A 108 5.65 -0.60 5.73
CA GLY A 108 6.15 0.39 4.78
C GLY A 108 5.25 1.63 4.64
N GLN A 109 5.29 2.22 3.44
CA GLN A 109 4.46 3.39 3.11
C GLN A 109 3.00 3.01 2.79
N VAL A 110 2.70 1.72 2.66
CA VAL A 110 1.37 1.25 2.24
C VAL A 110 0.35 1.57 3.33
N ALA A 111 0.64 1.24 4.60
CA ALA A 111 -0.24 1.60 5.73
C ALA A 111 -0.44 3.13 5.82
N THR A 112 0.64 3.91 5.68
CA THR A 112 0.61 5.39 5.69
C THR A 112 -0.23 5.98 4.57
N ARG A 113 -0.23 5.37 3.38
CA ARG A 113 -1.04 5.83 2.25
C ARG A 113 -2.52 5.56 2.50
N TRP A 114 -2.87 4.34 2.91
CA TRP A 114 -4.25 3.97 3.19
C TRP A 114 -4.87 4.78 4.33
N THR A 115 -4.13 5.06 5.40
CA THR A 115 -4.65 5.89 6.50
C THR A 115 -4.97 7.31 6.05
N LYS A 116 -4.17 7.89 5.15
CA LYS A 116 -4.43 9.21 4.56
C LYS A 116 -5.60 9.20 3.58
N GLU A 117 -5.66 8.21 2.68
CA GLU A 117 -6.72 8.13 1.65
C GLU A 117 -8.09 7.84 2.25
N THR A 118 -8.15 7.03 3.31
CA THR A 118 -9.41 6.65 3.99
C THR A 118 -9.74 7.55 5.19
N ASN A 119 -8.82 8.44 5.56
CA ASN A 119 -8.95 9.34 6.70
C ASN A 119 -9.24 8.63 8.04
N VAL A 120 -8.71 7.42 8.22
CA VAL A 120 -8.84 6.67 9.48
C VAL A 120 -7.77 7.07 10.48
N SER A 121 -8.18 7.22 11.75
CA SER A 121 -7.29 7.51 12.88
C SER A 121 -6.92 6.25 13.68
N ARG A 122 -7.47 5.09 13.29
CA ARG A 122 -7.28 3.81 13.96
C ARG A 122 -7.12 2.67 12.94
N ILE A 123 -6.14 1.81 13.18
CA ILE A 123 -5.96 0.52 12.51
C ILE A 123 -6.22 -0.58 13.54
N ILE A 124 -7.02 -1.58 13.16
CA ILE A 124 -7.24 -2.78 13.97
C ILE A 124 -6.82 -3.99 13.13
N VAL A 125 -5.77 -4.67 13.56
CA VAL A 125 -5.36 -5.98 13.04
C VAL A 125 -6.18 -7.05 13.76
N VAL A 126 -6.89 -7.87 13.00
CA VAL A 126 -7.76 -8.93 13.51
C VAL A 126 -7.15 -10.27 13.12
N SER A 127 -6.49 -10.94 14.07
CA SER A 127 -5.86 -12.24 13.86
C SER A 127 -5.59 -12.90 15.21
N ASP A 128 -6.10 -14.12 15.40
CA ASP A 128 -5.93 -14.86 16.65
C ASP A 128 -4.46 -15.24 16.90
N GLU A 129 -3.76 -15.68 15.85
CA GLU A 129 -2.34 -16.02 15.89
C GLU A 129 -1.49 -14.80 16.30
N VAL A 130 -1.68 -13.65 15.64
CA VAL A 130 -0.91 -12.44 15.92
C VAL A 130 -1.29 -11.81 17.26
N ALA A 131 -2.55 -11.98 17.70
CA ALA A 131 -2.99 -11.53 19.01
C ALA A 131 -2.35 -12.33 20.16
N ALA A 132 -1.99 -13.60 19.92
CA ALA A 132 -1.28 -14.46 20.86
C ALA A 132 0.24 -14.21 20.90
N ASP A 133 0.82 -13.62 19.85
CA ASP A 133 2.24 -13.26 19.76
C ASP A 133 2.50 -11.84 20.30
N THR A 134 3.08 -11.77 21.50
CA THR A 134 3.38 -10.50 22.19
C THR A 134 4.46 -9.68 21.49
N VAL A 135 5.44 -10.33 20.87
CA VAL A 135 6.52 -9.65 20.15
C VAL A 135 5.96 -9.02 18.88
N ARG A 136 5.25 -9.80 18.07
CA ARG A 136 4.67 -9.35 16.81
C ARG A 136 3.63 -8.26 17.04
N LYS A 137 2.80 -8.38 18.07
CA LYS A 137 1.87 -7.33 18.50
C LYS A 137 2.58 -6.02 18.83
N THR A 138 3.66 -6.08 19.62
CA THR A 138 4.43 -4.91 20.00
C THR A 138 5.02 -4.22 18.77
N LEU A 139 5.68 -4.99 17.90
CA LEU A 139 6.26 -4.47 16.66
C LEU A 139 5.23 -3.79 15.76
N LEU A 140 4.07 -4.43 15.54
CA LEU A 140 3.00 -3.86 14.71
C LEU A 140 2.46 -2.54 15.28
N THR A 141 2.35 -2.43 16.60
CA THR A 141 1.89 -1.17 17.22
C THR A 141 2.93 -0.05 17.14
N GLN A 142 4.23 -0.38 17.14
CA GLN A 142 5.32 0.59 17.03
C GLN A 142 5.47 1.17 15.62
N VAL A 143 5.12 0.39 14.58
CA VAL A 143 5.22 0.83 13.18
C VAL A 143 3.96 1.53 12.67
N ALA A 144 3.01 1.84 13.56
CA ALA A 144 1.81 2.59 13.21
C ALA A 144 2.16 3.98 12.66
N PRO A 145 1.48 4.46 11.61
CA PRO A 145 1.73 5.80 11.09
C PRO A 145 1.52 6.89 12.15
N PRO A 146 2.27 8.01 12.12
CA PRO A 146 2.12 9.10 13.08
C PRO A 146 0.68 9.62 13.14
N GLY A 147 0.13 9.77 14.35
CA GLY A 147 -1.24 10.22 14.58
C GLY A 147 -2.30 9.13 14.38
N VAL A 148 -1.91 7.89 14.08
CA VAL A 148 -2.81 6.73 13.95
C VAL A 148 -2.53 5.75 15.08
N THR A 149 -3.58 5.29 15.74
CA THR A 149 -3.49 4.24 16.77
C THR A 149 -3.60 2.86 16.14
N ALA A 150 -2.75 1.93 16.54
CA ALA A 150 -2.81 0.54 16.09
C ALA A 150 -3.18 -0.39 17.24
N HIS A 151 -4.07 -1.34 16.96
CA HIS A 151 -4.46 -2.40 17.89
C HIS A 151 -4.41 -3.75 17.21
N VAL A 152 -3.97 -4.78 17.95
CA VAL A 152 -4.05 -6.18 17.51
C VAL A 152 -5.01 -6.91 18.46
N VAL A 153 -6.02 -7.56 17.88
CA VAL A 153 -7.08 -8.28 18.59
C VAL A 153 -7.38 -9.60 17.92
N ASP A 154 -7.88 -10.57 18.70
CA ASP A 154 -8.52 -11.77 18.18
C ASP A 154 -9.91 -11.45 17.58
N VAL A 155 -10.46 -12.40 16.83
CA VAL A 155 -11.76 -12.26 16.14
C VAL A 155 -12.89 -12.01 17.14
N ALA A 156 -12.91 -12.74 18.26
CA ALA A 156 -13.96 -12.63 19.26
C ALA A 156 -13.99 -11.24 19.90
N LYS A 157 -12.83 -10.67 20.20
CA LYS A 157 -12.66 -9.32 20.72
C LYS A 157 -13.02 -8.27 19.70
N MET A 158 -12.72 -8.48 18.41
CA MET A 158 -13.14 -7.57 17.35
C MET A 158 -14.66 -7.42 17.29
N ILE A 159 -15.41 -8.53 17.38
CA ILE A 159 -16.89 -8.50 17.42
C ILE A 159 -17.38 -7.66 18.59
N ARG A 160 -16.79 -7.82 19.79
CA ARG A 160 -17.14 -7.03 20.97
C ARG A 160 -16.82 -5.53 20.80
N VAL A 161 -15.68 -5.21 20.18
CA VAL A 161 -15.26 -3.83 19.91
C VAL A 161 -16.18 -3.17 18.89
N TYR A 162 -16.53 -3.89 17.83
CA TYR A 162 -17.45 -3.40 16.80
C TYR A 162 -18.84 -3.07 17.38
N ASN A 163 -19.32 -3.92 18.30
CA ASN A 163 -20.60 -3.76 18.99
C ASN A 163 -20.57 -2.78 20.18
N ASN A 164 -19.45 -2.08 20.41
CA ASN A 164 -19.32 -1.18 21.55
C ASN A 164 -19.70 0.27 21.18
N PRO A 165 -20.76 0.84 21.79
CA PRO A 165 -21.25 2.19 21.47
C PRO A 165 -20.22 3.30 21.76
N LYS A 166 -19.24 3.05 22.62
CA LYS A 166 -18.20 4.03 22.98
C LYS A 166 -17.17 4.26 21.87
N ILE A 167 -17.14 3.43 20.82
CA ILE A 167 -16.10 3.40 19.78
C ILE A 167 -16.61 3.97 18.42
N ARG A 168 -17.72 4.71 18.43
CA ARG A 168 -18.47 5.18 17.25
C ARG A 168 -17.74 6.13 16.26
N ARG A 169 -16.47 6.50 16.47
CA ARG A 169 -15.77 7.53 15.68
C ARG A 169 -14.57 7.03 14.92
#